data_AF-A0A210QAR3-F1
#
_entry.id   AF-A0A210QAR3-F1
#
_cell.length_a   1.000
_cell.length_b   1.000
_cell.length_c   1.000
_cell.angle_alpha   90.00
_cell.angle_beta   90.00
_cell.angle_gamma   90.00
#
_symmetry.space_group_name_H-M   'P 1'
#
loop_
_entity.id
_entity.type
_entity.pdbx_description
1 polymer ?
#
loop_
_entity_poly.entity_id
_entity_poly.type
_entity_poly.pdbx_seq_one_letter_code
_entity_poly.pdbx_strand_id
1 'polypeptide(L)'
;MSTLQWKRSHIVAVAVSALLLVVILYSSSSQSTLQPQDIRKTMKQQNSYYSHWPRLHLPGSPIEQANIMKDCLQTPPSQFMRLDNIQKIKQQWSQSTTSHCRDLYTAFTSIFTITDFPAKVVIPKKYESKVRKWLGNDEDLFQNAKLQTVLYIYNEYTKEENVFNPLREKRPIAKPEQPERQYVEELFKETQPTCDFCKYKENTAEDVFGRIESKMSFTAANTFKLGAWHTLILPKKHHPLNWTKKEYLDLMDTCMKWVDKAHQENKAFVNPMLIMDLLPHAGASQIHPHVHAFLDRDRYQGAIENWRIGAQRYSEDFPGRNYFSDLVSVHSALGLGVTYGKAVAIASLLPKRDNEVVVISEEPCDDYFKLIYFVYRAFLDDMEKLCYSSGYALPSLDKSGPGRLPAYTRIVTRGAVATVRSETSSLELFTSQNANTDPFRVMDYFHSLAKESSHGDLTLSVYNDHSDFLNDPEERL
;
A
#
# COMPACT_ATOMS: atom_id res chain seq x y z
N MET A 1 1.91 -67.79 -48.70
CA MET A 1 1.43 -67.38 -47.35
C MET A 1 1.48 -65.86 -47.11
N SER A 2 1.63 -64.99 -48.12
CA SER A 2 1.87 -63.55 -47.91
C SER A 2 0.65 -62.61 -48.10
N THR A 3 -0.47 -63.08 -48.67
CA THR A 3 -1.65 -62.22 -48.94
C THR A 3 -2.73 -62.28 -47.85
N LEU A 4 -2.79 -63.36 -47.08
CA LEU A 4 -3.79 -63.55 -46.02
C LEU A 4 -3.43 -62.83 -44.71
N GLN A 5 -2.13 -62.71 -44.40
CA GLN A 5 -1.65 -61.96 -43.23
C GLN A 5 -1.87 -60.45 -43.39
N TRP A 6 -1.65 -59.91 -44.59
CA TRP A 6 -1.81 -58.47 -44.84
C TRP A 6 -3.27 -58.01 -44.68
N LYS A 7 -4.23 -58.82 -45.15
CA LYS A 7 -5.68 -58.53 -44.96
C LYS A 7 -6.08 -58.58 -43.48
N ARG A 8 -5.52 -59.50 -42.69
CA ARG A 8 -5.81 -59.57 -41.23
C ARG A 8 -5.22 -58.37 -40.49
N SER A 9 -4.01 -57.95 -40.81
CA SER A 9 -3.38 -56.76 -40.21
C SER A 9 -4.13 -55.47 -40.55
N HIS A 10 -4.65 -55.33 -41.78
CA HIS A 10 -5.48 -54.18 -42.16
C HIS A 10 -6.83 -54.13 -41.44
N ILE A 11 -7.50 -55.27 -41.28
CA ILE A 11 -8.78 -55.33 -40.55
C ILE A 11 -8.57 -54.97 -39.08
N VAL A 12 -7.49 -55.46 -38.45
CA VAL A 12 -7.16 -55.13 -37.06
C VAL A 12 -6.81 -53.64 -36.92
N ALA A 13 -6.05 -53.07 -37.85
CA ALA A 13 -5.71 -51.64 -37.83
C ALA A 13 -6.97 -50.76 -37.95
N VAL A 14 -7.88 -51.08 -38.87
CA VAL A 14 -9.14 -50.33 -39.04
C VAL A 14 -10.03 -50.46 -37.80
N ALA A 15 -10.11 -51.65 -37.20
CA ALA A 15 -10.89 -51.86 -35.98
C ALA A 15 -10.32 -51.07 -34.79
N VAL A 16 -9.00 -51.03 -34.62
CA VAL A 16 -8.34 -50.25 -33.54
C VAL A 16 -8.52 -48.75 -33.77
N SER A 17 -8.39 -48.26 -35.01
CA SER A 17 -8.65 -46.86 -35.34
C SER A 17 -10.10 -46.45 -35.10
N ALA A 18 -11.07 -47.32 -35.42
CA ALA A 18 -12.48 -47.07 -35.13
C ALA A 18 -12.76 -47.04 -33.62
N LEU A 19 -12.15 -47.95 -32.85
CA LEU A 19 -12.29 -47.98 -31.40
C LEU A 19 -11.70 -46.72 -30.74
N LEU A 20 -10.53 -46.27 -31.20
CA LEU A 20 -9.90 -45.02 -30.75
C LEU A 20 -10.77 -43.81 -31.06
N LEU A 21 -11.40 -43.76 -32.24
CA LEU A 21 -12.33 -42.70 -32.61
C LEU A 21 -13.57 -42.69 -31.71
N VAL A 22 -14.12 -43.85 -31.38
CA VAL A 22 -15.25 -43.95 -30.43
C VAL A 22 -14.82 -43.50 -29.04
N VAL A 23 -13.63 -43.88 -28.55
CA VAL A 23 -13.12 -43.44 -27.24
C VAL A 23 -12.87 -41.93 -27.21
N ILE A 24 -12.32 -41.35 -28.28
CA ILE A 24 -12.12 -39.90 -28.40
C ILE A 24 -13.47 -39.17 -28.41
N LEU A 25 -14.43 -39.63 -29.21
CA LEU A 25 -15.78 -39.06 -29.27
C LEU A 25 -16.49 -39.18 -27.91
N TYR A 26 -16.40 -40.33 -27.24
CA TYR A 26 -17.00 -40.53 -25.92
C TYR A 26 -16.36 -39.65 -24.85
N SER A 27 -15.02 -39.55 -24.82
CA SER A 27 -14.28 -38.67 -23.90
C SER A 27 -14.50 -37.18 -24.14
N SER A 28 -14.80 -36.78 -25.39
CA SER A 28 -15.18 -35.41 -25.74
C SER A 28 -16.64 -35.10 -25.36
N SER A 29 -17.50 -36.11 -25.28
CA SER A 29 -18.91 -35.95 -24.87
C SER A 29 -19.13 -36.00 -23.35
N SER A 30 -18.16 -36.53 -22.60
CA SER A 30 -18.23 -36.65 -21.13
C SER A 30 -17.57 -35.50 -20.37
N GLN A 31 -17.02 -34.49 -21.05
CA GLN A 31 -16.72 -33.23 -20.39
C GLN A 31 -18.04 -32.48 -20.21
N SER A 32 -18.57 -32.53 -18.99
CA SER A 32 -19.56 -31.58 -18.51
C SER A 32 -19.00 -30.18 -18.67
N THR A 33 -19.17 -29.58 -19.84
CA THR A 33 -18.90 -28.17 -20.08
C THR A 33 -19.90 -27.41 -19.21
N LEU A 34 -19.46 -26.98 -18.03
CA LEU A 34 -20.15 -25.96 -17.26
C LEU A 34 -20.44 -24.81 -18.21
N GLN A 35 -21.71 -24.60 -18.54
CA GLN A 35 -22.11 -23.53 -19.44
C GLN A 35 -21.67 -22.20 -18.80
N PRO A 36 -21.16 -21.21 -19.56
CA PRO A 36 -20.83 -19.89 -19.03
C PRO A 36 -22.01 -19.23 -18.29
N GLN A 37 -23.24 -19.61 -18.64
CA GLN A 37 -24.46 -19.17 -17.96
C GLN A 37 -24.61 -19.77 -16.55
N ASP A 38 -24.16 -21.01 -16.33
CA ASP A 38 -24.17 -21.66 -15.03
C ASP A 38 -23.10 -21.06 -14.11
N ILE A 39 -21.90 -20.75 -14.63
CA ILE A 39 -20.85 -20.00 -13.90
C ILE A 39 -21.34 -18.59 -13.52
N ARG A 40 -22.06 -17.90 -14.41
CA ARG A 40 -22.68 -16.60 -14.11
C ARG A 40 -23.80 -16.70 -13.07
N LYS A 41 -24.55 -17.82 -13.03
CA LYS A 41 -25.57 -18.06 -12.01
C LYS A 41 -24.96 -18.38 -10.65
N THR A 42 -23.88 -19.17 -10.58
CA THR A 42 -23.13 -19.37 -9.32
C THR A 42 -22.48 -18.08 -8.84
N MET A 43 -21.93 -17.25 -9.73
CA MET A 43 -21.45 -15.90 -9.35
C MET A 43 -22.56 -14.96 -8.88
N LYS A 44 -23.74 -14.99 -9.52
CA LYS A 44 -24.91 -14.22 -9.07
C LYS A 44 -25.47 -14.70 -7.73
N GLN A 45 -25.38 -15.99 -7.41
CA GLN A 45 -25.75 -16.54 -6.10
C GLN A 45 -24.67 -16.31 -5.04
N GLN A 46 -23.38 -16.28 -5.39
CA GLN A 46 -22.29 -15.88 -4.49
C GLN A 46 -22.26 -14.37 -4.21
N ASN A 47 -22.89 -13.56 -5.07
CA ASN A 47 -23.04 -12.12 -4.88
C ASN A 47 -24.05 -11.71 -3.80
N SER A 48 -24.54 -12.62 -2.96
CA SER A 48 -25.47 -12.21 -1.91
C SER A 48 -24.81 -11.24 -0.91
N TYR A 49 -23.47 -11.26 -0.75
CA TYR A 49 -22.72 -10.25 0.01
C TYR A 49 -21.31 -10.10 -0.57
N TYR A 50 -21.05 -9.05 -1.38
CA TYR A 50 -19.72 -8.76 -1.93
C TYR A 50 -18.65 -8.64 -0.84
N SER A 51 -19.03 -8.21 0.36
CA SER A 51 -18.19 -8.25 1.54
C SER A 51 -19.02 -8.52 2.79
N HIS A 52 -18.52 -9.34 3.72
CA HIS A 52 -19.22 -9.69 4.95
C HIS A 52 -18.27 -9.94 6.14
N TRP A 53 -18.09 -8.92 6.97
CA TRP A 53 -17.31 -8.96 8.21
C TRP A 53 -17.76 -7.86 9.20
N PRO A 54 -17.39 -7.93 10.49
CA PRO A 54 -17.76 -6.90 11.47
C PRO A 54 -17.30 -5.50 11.07
N ARG A 55 -17.88 -4.45 11.67
CA ARG A 55 -17.43 -3.08 11.41
C ARG A 55 -15.99 -2.85 11.87
N LEU A 56 -15.37 -1.83 11.29
CA LEU A 56 -14.06 -1.36 11.73
C LEU A 56 -14.17 -0.84 13.17
N HIS A 57 -13.43 -1.46 14.07
CA HIS A 57 -13.10 -0.94 15.39
C HIS A 57 -11.65 -0.44 15.36
N LEU A 58 -11.47 0.86 15.56
CA LEU A 58 -10.15 1.44 15.78
C LEU A 58 -9.80 1.35 17.26
N PRO A 59 -8.51 1.18 17.62
CA PRO A 59 -8.09 1.16 19.01
C PRO A 59 -8.47 2.47 19.71
N GLY A 60 -8.72 2.37 21.01
CA GLY A 60 -9.12 3.51 21.84
C GLY A 60 -7.98 4.50 22.06
N SER A 61 -8.08 5.29 23.13
CA SER A 61 -7.21 6.45 23.30
C SER A 61 -5.72 6.07 23.25
N PRO A 62 -4.83 6.98 22.83
CA PRO A 62 -3.37 6.79 22.80
C PRO A 62 -2.79 6.30 24.12
N ILE A 63 -3.41 6.71 25.24
CA ILE A 63 -3.07 6.25 26.58
C ILE A 63 -3.37 4.75 26.74
N GLU A 64 -4.52 4.29 26.25
CA GLU A 64 -4.86 2.87 26.22
C GLU A 64 -3.86 2.08 25.37
N GLN A 65 -3.48 2.62 24.21
CA GLN A 65 -2.49 1.96 23.35
C GLN A 65 -1.09 1.91 24.00
N ALA A 66 -0.67 2.97 24.69
CA ALA A 66 0.58 2.99 25.45
C ALA A 66 0.58 1.99 26.62
N ASN A 67 -0.56 1.87 27.31
CA ASN A 67 -0.75 0.88 28.36
C ASN A 67 -0.67 -0.54 27.79
N ILE A 68 -1.30 -0.80 26.63
CA ILE A 68 -1.20 -2.09 25.94
C ILE A 68 0.25 -2.43 25.60
N MET A 69 1.00 -1.47 25.04
CA MET A 69 2.41 -1.67 24.73
C MET A 69 3.21 -2.03 25.99
N LYS A 70 3.02 -1.27 27.08
CA LYS A 70 3.70 -1.52 28.35
C LYS A 70 3.30 -2.84 29.00
N ASP A 71 2.03 -3.22 28.90
CA ASP A 71 1.49 -4.44 29.52
C ASP A 71 1.92 -5.69 28.75
N CYS A 72 2.08 -5.58 27.43
CA CYS A 72 2.46 -6.69 26.57
C CYS A 72 3.97 -6.82 26.35
N LEU A 73 4.75 -5.76 26.58
CA LEU A 73 6.20 -5.74 26.41
C LEU A 73 6.90 -5.61 27.77
N GLN A 74 7.65 -6.65 28.15
CA GLN A 74 8.41 -6.69 29.41
C GLN A 74 9.77 -5.97 29.31
N THR A 75 10.03 -5.22 28.25
CA THR A 75 11.32 -4.61 27.91
C THR A 75 11.13 -3.12 27.61
N PRO A 76 12.06 -2.22 27.99
CA PRO A 76 11.94 -0.79 27.73
C PRO A 76 11.80 -0.47 26.23
N PRO A 77 10.98 0.54 25.84
CA PRO A 77 10.72 0.89 24.44
C PRO A 77 12.00 1.15 23.63
N SER A 78 13.02 1.75 24.26
CA SER A 78 14.31 2.10 23.63
C SER A 78 15.11 0.91 23.10
N GLN A 79 14.81 -0.31 23.54
CA GLN A 79 15.52 -1.53 23.11
C GLN A 79 14.73 -2.38 22.10
N PHE A 80 13.58 -1.90 21.61
CA PHE A 80 12.60 -2.75 20.91
C PHE A 80 12.03 -2.16 19.61
N MET A 81 12.19 -0.86 19.38
CA MET A 81 11.61 -0.15 18.22
C MET A 81 12.46 -0.30 16.95
N ARG A 82 12.72 -1.55 16.56
CA ARG A 82 13.44 -1.89 15.33
C ARG A 82 12.95 -3.23 14.81
N LEU A 83 12.94 -3.38 13.48
CA LEU A 83 12.41 -4.57 12.84
C LEU A 83 13.25 -5.83 13.12
N ASP A 84 14.53 -5.68 13.45
CA ASP A 84 15.43 -6.76 13.89
C ASP A 84 14.97 -7.43 15.21
N ASN A 85 14.20 -6.72 16.04
CA ASN A 85 13.65 -7.25 17.29
C ASN A 85 12.29 -7.96 17.12
N ILE A 86 11.69 -7.97 15.92
CA ILE A 86 10.30 -8.42 15.70
C ILE A 86 10.03 -9.85 16.23
N GLN A 87 11.00 -10.76 16.11
CA GLN A 87 10.88 -12.14 16.63
C GLN A 87 10.87 -12.19 18.16
N LYS A 88 11.66 -11.32 18.82
CA LYS A 88 11.67 -11.19 20.28
C LYS A 88 10.34 -10.64 20.77
N ILE A 89 9.74 -9.68 20.05
CA ILE A 89 8.40 -9.14 20.31
C ILE A 89 7.37 -10.28 20.29
N LYS A 90 7.34 -11.02 19.19
CA LYS A 90 6.46 -12.17 18.99
C LYS A 90 6.60 -13.18 20.13
N GLN A 91 7.83 -13.48 20.55
CA GLN A 91 8.08 -14.42 21.65
C GLN A 91 7.53 -13.89 22.99
N GLN A 92 7.73 -12.62 23.33
CA GLN A 92 7.21 -12.02 24.56
C GLN A 92 5.68 -12.03 24.59
N TRP A 93 5.03 -11.64 23.49
CA TRP A 93 3.58 -11.69 23.37
C TRP A 93 3.02 -13.12 23.53
N SER A 94 3.72 -14.13 22.99
CA SER A 94 3.32 -15.54 23.13
C SER A 94 3.37 -16.06 24.56
N GLN A 95 4.22 -15.48 25.41
CA GLN A 95 4.43 -15.88 26.79
C GLN A 95 3.55 -15.09 27.77
N SER A 96 2.78 -14.11 27.30
CA SER A 96 1.98 -13.25 28.15
C SER A 96 0.77 -13.99 28.75
N THR A 97 0.56 -13.81 30.05
CA THR A 97 -0.62 -14.31 30.77
C THR A 97 -1.81 -13.35 30.69
N THR A 98 -1.62 -12.16 30.14
CA THR A 98 -2.68 -11.15 29.97
C THR A 98 -3.54 -11.46 28.74
N SER A 99 -4.87 -11.47 28.88
CA SER A 99 -5.79 -11.85 27.79
C SER A 99 -5.59 -11.01 26.54
N HIS A 100 -5.58 -9.68 26.68
CA HIS A 100 -5.44 -8.78 25.52
C HIS A 100 -4.11 -8.98 24.77
N CYS A 101 -3.02 -9.28 25.46
CA CYS A 101 -1.74 -9.58 24.82
C CYS A 101 -1.75 -10.90 24.04
N ARG A 102 -2.50 -11.91 24.52
CA ARG A 102 -2.73 -13.14 23.74
C ARG A 102 -3.63 -12.90 22.53
N ASP A 103 -4.61 -12.00 22.66
CA ASP A 103 -5.48 -11.62 21.55
C ASP A 103 -4.70 -10.88 20.46
N LEU A 104 -3.75 -10.02 20.85
CA LEU A 104 -2.78 -9.37 19.97
C LEU A 104 -1.80 -10.36 19.35
N TYR A 105 -1.25 -11.29 20.14
CA TYR A 105 -0.42 -12.37 19.61
C TYR A 105 -1.17 -13.19 18.55
N THR A 106 -2.43 -13.50 18.81
CA THR A 106 -3.30 -14.21 17.87
C THR A 106 -3.50 -13.38 16.60
N ALA A 107 -3.85 -12.10 16.71
CA ALA A 107 -3.96 -11.20 15.55
C ALA A 107 -2.66 -11.16 14.73
N PHE A 108 -1.54 -10.94 15.40
CA PHE A 108 -0.22 -10.83 14.80
C PHE A 108 0.17 -12.09 14.05
N THR A 109 0.07 -13.26 14.70
CA THR A 109 0.47 -14.55 14.10
C THR A 109 -0.53 -15.10 13.10
N SER A 110 -1.78 -14.62 13.11
CA SER A 110 -2.75 -14.93 12.07
C SER A 110 -2.49 -14.13 10.80
N ILE A 111 -2.16 -12.84 10.93
CA ILE A 111 -1.93 -11.96 9.78
C ILE A 111 -0.52 -12.16 9.22
N PHE A 112 0.50 -12.26 10.08
CA PHE A 112 1.90 -12.22 9.69
C PHE A 112 2.64 -13.51 10.00
N THR A 113 3.30 -14.04 8.97
CA THR A 113 4.38 -15.00 9.12
C THR A 113 5.71 -14.27 8.97
N ILE A 114 6.61 -14.47 9.94
CA ILE A 114 7.92 -13.85 9.95
C ILE A 114 8.99 -14.92 10.14
N THR A 115 9.95 -14.93 9.21
CA THR A 115 11.09 -15.85 9.23
C THR A 115 12.37 -15.08 8.94
N ASP A 116 13.44 -15.40 9.65
CA ASP A 116 14.77 -14.84 9.43
C ASP A 116 15.77 -15.92 9.03
N PHE A 117 16.68 -15.58 8.12
CA PHE A 117 17.71 -16.49 7.62
C PHE A 117 19.10 -15.83 7.66
N PRO A 118 20.13 -16.55 8.13
CA PRO A 118 21.51 -16.09 8.01
C PRO A 118 21.99 -16.19 6.55
N ALA A 119 22.44 -15.08 6.00
CA ALA A 119 22.99 -14.96 4.65
C ALA A 119 24.49 -14.65 4.71
N LYS A 120 25.31 -15.64 4.34
CA LYS A 120 26.78 -15.52 4.33
C LYS A 120 27.27 -14.95 3.01
N VAL A 121 28.24 -14.04 3.07
CA VAL A 121 28.94 -13.49 1.91
C VAL A 121 30.45 -13.61 2.14
N VAL A 122 31.15 -14.16 1.14
CA VAL A 122 32.62 -14.14 1.10
C VAL A 122 33.08 -12.90 0.35
N ILE A 123 33.72 -11.98 1.06
CA ILE A 123 34.26 -10.74 0.48
C ILE A 123 35.73 -10.98 0.12
N PRO A 124 36.14 -10.93 -1.16
CA PRO A 124 37.54 -11.09 -1.54
C PRO A 124 38.42 -9.98 -0.94
N LYS A 125 39.65 -10.29 -0.52
CA LYS A 125 40.59 -9.33 0.10
C LYS A 125 40.74 -8.01 -0.66
N LYS A 126 40.84 -8.07 -1.99
CA LYS A 126 40.96 -6.87 -2.85
C LYS A 126 39.70 -5.98 -2.82
N TYR A 127 38.56 -6.53 -2.46
CA TYR A 127 37.28 -5.84 -2.41
C TYR A 127 36.95 -5.30 -1.01
N GLU A 128 37.59 -5.81 0.05
CA GLU A 128 37.33 -5.40 1.43
C GLU A 128 37.47 -3.89 1.63
N SER A 129 38.53 -3.28 1.10
CA SER A 129 38.77 -1.84 1.21
C SER A 129 37.61 -1.01 0.64
N LYS A 130 37.02 -1.47 -0.47
CA LYS A 130 35.89 -0.80 -1.12
C LYS A 130 34.60 -0.96 -0.33
N VAL A 131 34.33 -2.16 0.21
CA VAL A 131 33.15 -2.41 1.05
C VAL A 131 33.23 -1.61 2.34
N ARG A 132 34.39 -1.60 3.01
CA ARG A 132 34.63 -0.79 4.21
C ARG A 132 34.33 0.68 3.96
N LYS A 133 34.83 1.24 2.85
CA LYS A 133 34.56 2.63 2.49
C LYS A 133 33.07 2.91 2.31
N TRP A 134 32.30 1.98 1.73
CA TRP A 134 30.85 2.15 1.59
C TRP A 134 30.11 2.12 2.93
N LEU A 135 30.63 1.37 3.90
CA LEU A 135 30.08 1.25 5.24
C LEU A 135 30.68 2.27 6.22
N GLY A 136 31.23 3.38 5.72
CA GLY A 136 31.80 4.43 6.59
C GLY A 136 33.07 4.02 7.35
N ASN A 137 33.74 2.95 6.92
CA ASN A 137 34.85 2.29 7.63
C ASN A 137 34.49 1.72 9.01
N ASP A 138 33.19 1.52 9.27
CA ASP A 138 32.71 0.85 10.46
C ASP A 138 33.05 -0.66 10.39
N GLU A 139 33.83 -1.14 11.37
CA GLU A 139 34.26 -2.54 11.44
C GLU A 139 33.09 -3.48 11.77
N ASP A 140 32.17 -3.07 12.63
CA ASP A 140 31.02 -3.88 13.03
C ASP A 140 30.07 -4.06 11.85
N LEU A 141 29.77 -2.99 11.10
CA LEU A 141 29.02 -3.09 9.85
C LEU A 141 29.74 -3.96 8.82
N PHE A 142 31.07 -3.90 8.74
CA PHE A 142 31.84 -4.74 7.83
C PHE A 142 31.80 -6.23 8.22
N GLN A 143 31.85 -6.57 9.51
CA GLN A 143 31.66 -7.95 9.95
C GLN A 143 30.22 -8.41 9.72
N ASN A 144 29.22 -7.56 9.99
CA ASN A 144 27.81 -7.82 9.67
C ASN A 144 27.58 -8.01 8.17
N ALA A 145 28.38 -7.38 7.30
CA ALA A 145 28.31 -7.60 5.85
C ALA A 145 28.69 -9.02 5.42
N LYS A 146 29.55 -9.72 6.19
CA LYS A 146 29.94 -11.11 5.92
C LYS A 146 28.89 -12.12 6.37
N LEU A 147 28.13 -11.80 7.40
CA LEU A 147 27.04 -12.62 7.93
C LEU A 147 25.85 -11.73 8.21
N GLN A 148 24.96 -11.64 7.21
CA GLN A 148 23.77 -10.80 7.27
C GLN A 148 22.59 -11.61 7.78
N THR A 149 21.62 -10.95 8.39
CA THR A 149 20.30 -11.53 8.67
C THR A 149 19.31 -10.96 7.67
N VAL A 150 18.62 -11.83 6.93
CA VAL A 150 17.55 -11.45 6.00
C VAL A 150 16.23 -11.87 6.62
N LEU A 151 15.35 -10.89 6.81
CA LEU A 151 14.02 -11.07 7.37
C LEU A 151 13.00 -11.12 6.23
N TYR A 152 12.14 -12.13 6.26
CA TYR A 152 10.99 -12.27 5.38
C TYR A 152 9.74 -12.06 6.22
N ILE A 153 8.92 -11.11 5.82
CA ILE A 153 7.61 -10.86 6.41
C ILE A 153 6.60 -11.17 5.33
N TYR A 154 5.55 -11.90 5.70
CA TYR A 154 4.51 -12.35 4.79
C TYR A 154 3.13 -12.12 5.38
N ASN A 155 2.20 -11.59 4.60
CA ASN A 155 0.79 -11.49 4.99
C ASN A 155 0.02 -12.73 4.52
N GLU A 156 -0.54 -13.48 5.46
CA GLU A 156 -1.26 -14.72 5.14
C GLU A 156 -2.56 -14.50 4.36
N TYR A 157 -3.11 -13.28 4.35
CA TYR A 157 -4.39 -12.98 3.75
C TYR A 157 -4.27 -12.19 2.44
N THR A 158 -3.43 -11.15 2.41
CA THR A 158 -3.20 -10.35 1.20
C THR A 158 -2.14 -10.96 0.29
N LYS A 159 -1.36 -11.92 0.80
CA LYS A 159 -0.26 -12.61 0.08
C LYS A 159 0.87 -11.67 -0.33
N GLU A 160 0.93 -10.49 0.29
CA GLU A 160 2.04 -9.56 0.15
C GLU A 160 3.23 -10.03 0.97
N GLU A 161 4.42 -9.91 0.39
CA GLU A 161 5.69 -10.28 0.99
C GLU A 161 6.66 -9.10 0.92
N ASN A 162 7.45 -8.90 1.97
CA ASN A 162 8.58 -8.00 1.96
C ASN A 162 9.84 -8.72 2.47
N VAL A 163 10.95 -8.50 1.77
CA VAL A 163 12.27 -9.01 2.16
C VAL A 163 13.09 -7.85 2.71
N PHE A 164 13.29 -7.85 4.02
CA PHE A 164 14.05 -6.84 4.72
C PHE A 164 15.46 -7.32 5.04
N ASN A 165 16.43 -6.43 4.85
CA ASN A 165 17.81 -6.64 5.29
C ASN A 165 18.36 -5.28 5.73
N PRO A 166 18.66 -5.09 7.03
CA PRO A 166 19.11 -3.81 7.58
C PRO A 166 20.31 -3.21 6.84
N LEU A 167 21.22 -4.06 6.33
CA LEU A 167 22.41 -3.61 5.64
C LEU A 167 22.12 -3.02 4.26
N ARG A 168 20.95 -3.32 3.67
CA ARG A 168 20.58 -2.77 2.35
C ARG A 168 20.41 -1.27 2.35
N GLU A 169 19.99 -0.69 3.47
CA GLU A 169 19.89 0.77 3.62
C GLU A 169 21.25 1.45 3.49
N LYS A 170 22.33 0.77 3.90
CA LYS A 170 23.71 1.29 3.86
C LYS A 170 24.39 1.11 2.49
N ARG A 171 23.65 0.72 1.45
CA ARG A 171 24.20 0.59 0.10
C ARG A 171 24.62 1.96 -0.43
N PRO A 172 25.68 2.04 -1.24
CA PRO A 172 26.08 3.29 -1.87
C PRO A 172 25.00 3.75 -2.86
N ILE A 173 24.37 4.89 -2.56
CA ILE A 173 23.41 5.55 -3.43
C ILE A 173 24.11 6.73 -4.11
N ALA A 174 23.88 6.91 -5.41
CA ALA A 174 24.37 8.09 -6.12
C ALA A 174 23.56 9.30 -5.64
N LYS A 175 24.23 10.33 -5.13
CA LYS A 175 23.56 11.59 -4.80
C LYS A 175 23.09 12.26 -6.11
N PRO A 176 21.93 12.94 -6.11
CA PRO A 176 21.51 13.75 -7.24
C PRO A 176 22.59 14.78 -7.62
N GLU A 177 22.71 15.09 -8.91
CA GLU A 177 23.72 16.05 -9.40
C GLU A 177 23.43 17.49 -8.94
N GLN A 178 22.17 17.79 -8.64
CA GLN A 178 21.72 19.09 -8.14
C GLN A 178 20.68 18.95 -7.01
N PRO A 179 20.46 19.99 -6.19
CA PRO A 179 19.44 19.96 -5.14
C PRO A 179 18.04 19.67 -5.71
N GLU A 180 17.32 18.73 -5.09
CA GLU A 180 16.05 18.23 -5.61
C GLU A 180 14.97 19.31 -5.72
N ARG A 181 14.86 20.20 -4.72
CA ARG A 181 13.91 21.32 -4.78
C ARG A 181 14.20 22.27 -5.94
N GLN A 182 15.48 22.50 -6.25
CA GLN A 182 15.87 23.33 -7.40
C GLN A 182 15.42 22.70 -8.71
N TYR A 183 15.63 21.39 -8.88
CA TYR A 183 15.13 20.65 -10.04
C TYR A 183 13.62 20.78 -10.23
N VAL A 184 12.85 20.70 -9.13
CA VAL A 184 11.39 20.87 -9.19
C VAL A 184 10.99 22.29 -9.59
N GLU A 185 11.68 23.32 -9.10
CA GLU A 185 11.44 24.71 -9.49
C GLU A 185 11.75 24.97 -10.98
N GLU A 186 12.77 24.31 -11.52
CA GLU A 186 13.11 24.37 -12.95
C GLU A 186 12.00 23.72 -13.79
N LEU A 187 11.57 22.51 -13.45
CA LEU A 187 10.43 21.84 -14.10
C LEU A 187 9.14 22.67 -14.02
N PHE A 188 8.90 23.31 -12.88
CA PHE A 188 7.77 24.20 -12.68
C PHE A 188 7.77 25.35 -13.69
N LYS A 189 8.88 26.07 -13.80
CA LYS A 189 9.04 27.21 -14.72
C LYS A 189 8.93 26.79 -16.19
N GLU A 190 9.46 25.62 -16.53
CA GLU A 190 9.43 25.08 -17.89
C GLU A 190 8.01 24.70 -18.34
N THR A 191 7.24 24.05 -17.47
CA THR A 191 5.97 23.42 -17.85
C THR A 191 4.75 24.30 -17.63
N GLN A 192 4.79 25.26 -16.70
CA GLN A 192 3.62 26.09 -16.37
C GLN A 192 3.05 26.87 -17.58
N PRO A 193 3.87 27.52 -18.44
CA PRO A 193 3.34 28.37 -19.51
C PRO A 193 2.50 27.63 -20.56
N THR A 194 2.75 26.33 -20.74
CA THR A 194 2.13 25.48 -21.76
C THR A 194 1.22 24.40 -21.17
N CYS A 195 0.98 24.43 -19.86
CA CYS A 195 0.15 23.43 -19.19
C CYS A 195 -1.33 23.54 -19.59
N ASP A 196 -1.89 22.46 -20.16
CA ASP A 196 -3.30 22.40 -20.53
C ASP A 196 -4.24 22.51 -19.33
N PHE A 197 -3.82 22.01 -18.16
CA PHE A 197 -4.61 22.11 -16.93
C PHE A 197 -4.69 23.54 -16.38
N CYS A 198 -3.73 24.41 -16.70
CA CYS A 198 -3.85 25.85 -16.40
C CYS A 198 -4.94 26.53 -17.23
N LYS A 199 -5.27 25.99 -18.41
CA LYS A 199 -6.36 26.44 -19.30
C LYS A 199 -7.47 25.39 -19.40
N TYR A 200 -7.82 24.78 -18.27
CA TYR A 200 -8.68 23.59 -18.24
C TYR A 200 -10.02 23.72 -18.96
N LYS A 201 -10.62 24.91 -19.01
CA LYS A 201 -11.91 25.13 -19.71
C LYS A 201 -11.82 24.95 -21.22
N GLU A 202 -10.65 25.22 -21.80
CA GLU A 202 -10.41 25.17 -23.24
C GLU A 202 -9.70 23.87 -23.64
N ASN A 203 -8.77 23.40 -22.81
CA ASN A 203 -7.81 22.36 -23.19
C ASN A 203 -8.03 21.00 -22.50
N THR A 204 -9.15 20.77 -21.84
CA THR A 204 -9.44 19.47 -21.21
C THR A 204 -10.87 19.01 -21.51
N ALA A 205 -11.14 17.71 -21.38
CA ALA A 205 -12.50 17.18 -21.50
C ALA A 205 -13.28 17.34 -20.18
N GLU A 206 -14.61 17.26 -20.25
CA GLU A 206 -15.52 17.20 -19.11
C GLU A 206 -16.34 15.90 -19.14
N ASP A 207 -16.87 15.48 -18.00
CA ASP A 207 -17.76 14.32 -17.95
C ASP A 207 -19.15 14.70 -18.49
N VAL A 208 -20.00 13.70 -18.74
CA VAL A 208 -21.35 13.91 -19.32
C VAL A 208 -22.27 14.80 -18.48
N PHE A 209 -21.98 14.93 -17.18
CA PHE A 209 -22.67 15.84 -16.26
C PHE A 209 -21.96 17.20 -16.10
N GLY A 210 -20.98 17.49 -16.96
CA GLY A 210 -20.15 18.69 -16.92
C GLY A 210 -19.02 18.61 -15.90
N ARG A 211 -18.36 19.75 -15.68
CA ARG A 211 -17.30 19.89 -14.66
C ARG A 211 -17.86 20.14 -13.28
N ILE A 212 -17.18 19.58 -12.28
CA ILE A 212 -17.34 19.99 -10.90
C ILE A 212 -16.20 20.94 -10.58
N GLU A 213 -16.55 22.15 -10.14
CA GLU A 213 -15.60 23.19 -9.81
C GLU A 213 -15.84 23.70 -8.39
N SER A 214 -14.75 23.89 -7.65
CA SER A 214 -14.73 24.61 -6.38
C SER A 214 -13.97 25.93 -6.56
N LYS A 215 -13.72 26.63 -5.45
CA LYS A 215 -12.85 27.82 -5.48
C LYS A 215 -11.40 27.45 -5.83
N MET A 216 -10.91 26.29 -5.42
CA MET A 216 -9.49 25.93 -5.48
C MET A 216 -9.20 24.73 -6.38
N SER A 217 -10.20 24.00 -6.85
CA SER A 217 -10.05 22.75 -7.60
C SER A 217 -11.11 22.60 -8.70
N PHE A 218 -10.87 21.68 -9.63
CA PHE A 218 -11.78 21.36 -10.72
C PHE A 218 -11.63 19.91 -11.20
N THR A 219 -12.62 19.40 -11.92
CA THR A 219 -12.55 18.11 -12.61
C THR A 219 -12.28 18.28 -14.10
N ALA A 220 -11.57 17.31 -14.67
CA ALA A 220 -11.39 17.12 -16.10
C ALA A 220 -11.53 15.63 -16.43
N ALA A 221 -12.51 15.27 -17.25
CA ALA A 221 -12.69 13.88 -17.64
C ALA A 221 -11.41 13.37 -18.31
N ASN A 222 -10.97 12.17 -17.95
CA ASN A 222 -9.81 11.62 -18.61
C ASN A 222 -10.18 11.26 -20.06
N THR A 223 -9.50 11.85 -21.03
CA THR A 223 -9.73 11.59 -22.46
C THR A 223 -9.42 10.14 -22.84
N PHE A 224 -8.48 9.50 -22.12
CA PHE A 224 -8.04 8.12 -22.30
C PHE A 224 -8.41 7.29 -21.07
N LYS A 225 -9.70 6.94 -20.97
CA LYS A 225 -10.26 6.29 -19.78
C LYS A 225 -9.69 4.87 -19.56
N LEU A 226 -9.39 4.55 -18.29
CA LEU A 226 -9.02 3.19 -17.83
C LEU A 226 -10.22 2.45 -17.20
N GLY A 227 -11.33 3.15 -16.98
CA GLY A 227 -12.59 2.61 -16.47
C GLY A 227 -13.76 3.44 -17.00
N ALA A 228 -14.99 2.94 -16.91
CA ALA A 228 -16.16 3.63 -17.46
C ALA A 228 -16.32 5.04 -16.85
N TRP A 229 -16.13 5.16 -15.54
CA TRP A 229 -15.97 6.42 -14.84
C TRP A 229 -14.50 6.59 -14.46
N HIS A 230 -13.82 7.47 -15.18
CA HIS A 230 -12.45 7.88 -14.94
C HIS A 230 -12.32 9.38 -15.19
N THR A 231 -11.93 10.13 -14.17
CA THR A 231 -11.66 11.57 -14.23
C THR A 231 -10.31 11.90 -13.62
N LEU A 232 -9.85 13.10 -13.91
CA LEU A 232 -8.82 13.82 -13.18
C LEU A 232 -9.49 14.87 -12.28
N ILE A 233 -8.94 15.09 -11.08
CA ILE A 233 -9.31 16.17 -10.17
C ILE A 233 -8.02 16.92 -9.82
N LEU A 234 -8.01 18.23 -10.06
CA LEU A 234 -6.80 19.03 -10.00
C LEU A 234 -7.03 20.28 -9.15
N PRO A 235 -6.03 20.74 -8.37
CA PRO A 235 -6.05 22.09 -7.84
C PRO A 235 -5.88 23.07 -9.01
N LYS A 236 -6.35 24.30 -8.85
CA LYS A 236 -6.14 25.39 -9.83
C LYS A 236 -4.70 25.89 -9.84
N LYS A 237 -3.91 25.52 -8.84
CA LYS A 237 -2.50 25.90 -8.70
C LYS A 237 -1.60 24.85 -9.35
N HIS A 238 -0.71 25.29 -10.25
CA HIS A 238 0.20 24.43 -11.01
C HIS A 238 1.35 23.84 -10.18
N HIS A 239 1.82 24.58 -9.16
CA HIS A 239 3.06 24.23 -8.46
C HIS A 239 2.94 22.91 -7.68
N PRO A 240 3.82 21.91 -7.93
CA PRO A 240 3.64 20.56 -7.39
C PRO A 240 3.76 20.46 -5.86
N LEU A 241 4.62 21.27 -5.24
CA LEU A 241 4.93 21.16 -3.81
C LEU A 241 4.25 22.22 -2.92
N ASN A 242 3.63 23.23 -3.54
CA ASN A 242 3.20 24.43 -2.84
C ASN A 242 1.67 24.44 -2.77
N TRP A 243 1.12 23.69 -1.82
CA TRP A 243 -0.31 23.65 -1.55
C TRP A 243 -0.52 23.54 -0.04
N THR A 244 -1.57 24.21 0.42
CA THR A 244 -1.97 24.30 1.81
C THR A 244 -2.93 23.18 2.19
N LYS A 245 -3.10 22.96 3.50
CA LYS A 245 -4.14 22.06 4.03
C LYS A 245 -5.52 22.36 3.45
N LYS A 246 -5.85 23.64 3.30
CA LYS A 246 -7.14 24.09 2.76
C LYS A 246 -7.31 23.69 1.28
N GLU A 247 -6.28 23.90 0.46
CA GLU A 247 -6.30 23.51 -0.95
C GLU A 247 -6.41 21.99 -1.11
N TYR A 248 -5.69 21.23 -0.29
CA TYR A 248 -5.79 19.76 -0.30
C TYR A 248 -7.18 19.26 0.12
N LEU A 249 -7.77 19.81 1.17
CA LEU A 249 -9.12 19.40 1.61
C LEU A 249 -10.19 19.78 0.58
N ASP A 250 -10.06 20.93 -0.08
CA ASP A 250 -10.93 21.32 -1.19
C ASP A 250 -10.79 20.38 -2.40
N LEU A 251 -9.57 19.91 -2.69
CA LEU A 251 -9.32 18.90 -3.71
C LEU A 251 -10.05 17.60 -3.40
N MET A 252 -9.93 17.10 -2.17
CA MET A 252 -10.58 15.84 -1.75
C MET A 252 -12.11 15.96 -1.67
N ASP A 253 -12.64 17.11 -1.24
CA ASP A 253 -14.08 17.40 -1.30
C ASP A 253 -14.59 17.38 -2.76
N THR A 254 -13.80 17.93 -3.69
CA THR A 254 -14.11 17.86 -5.13
C THR A 254 -14.11 16.42 -5.65
N CYS A 255 -13.18 15.58 -5.19
CA CYS A 255 -13.16 14.14 -5.49
C CYS A 255 -14.47 13.46 -5.02
N MET A 256 -14.90 13.70 -3.79
CA MET A 256 -16.11 13.08 -3.24
C MET A 256 -17.37 13.54 -3.98
N LYS A 257 -17.47 14.82 -4.33
CA LYS A 257 -18.56 15.34 -5.16
C LYS A 257 -18.60 14.69 -6.54
N TRP A 258 -17.44 14.40 -7.13
CA TRP A 258 -17.36 13.67 -8.40
C TRP A 258 -17.83 12.22 -8.27
N VAL A 259 -17.40 11.51 -7.23
CA VAL A 259 -17.85 10.14 -6.95
C VAL A 259 -19.38 10.09 -6.83
N ASP A 260 -19.97 11.02 -6.08
CA ASP A 260 -21.42 11.12 -5.90
C ASP A 260 -22.14 11.38 -7.23
N LYS A 261 -21.59 12.26 -8.08
CA LYS A 261 -22.16 12.60 -9.38
C LYS A 261 -22.08 11.45 -10.37
N ALA A 262 -20.92 10.79 -10.48
CA ALA A 262 -20.76 9.61 -11.32
C ALA A 262 -21.70 8.47 -10.90
N HIS A 263 -21.89 8.25 -9.60
CA HIS A 263 -22.86 7.29 -9.08
C HIS A 263 -24.33 7.73 -9.32
N GLN A 264 -24.63 9.03 -9.32
CA GLN A 264 -25.97 9.54 -9.68
C GLN A 264 -26.32 9.24 -11.13
N GLU A 265 -25.38 9.39 -12.05
CA GLU A 265 -25.59 9.05 -13.46
C GLU A 265 -25.80 7.55 -13.68
N ASN A 266 -25.10 6.70 -12.92
CA ASN A 266 -25.34 5.27 -12.98
C ASN A 266 -25.17 4.58 -11.63
N LYS A 267 -26.32 4.27 -11.00
CA LYS A 267 -26.42 3.67 -9.67
C LYS A 267 -25.78 2.28 -9.54
N ALA A 268 -25.47 1.61 -10.65
CA ALA A 268 -24.77 0.33 -10.60
C ALA A 268 -23.29 0.50 -10.19
N PHE A 269 -22.69 1.67 -10.43
CA PHE A 269 -21.28 1.93 -10.14
C PHE A 269 -21.11 2.37 -8.67
N VAL A 270 -20.44 1.54 -7.87
CA VAL A 270 -20.46 1.67 -6.40
C VAL A 270 -19.09 1.50 -5.73
N ASN A 271 -18.03 1.19 -6.47
CA ASN A 271 -16.70 0.92 -5.92
C ASN A 271 -15.72 2.07 -6.24
N PRO A 272 -15.65 3.12 -5.40
CA PRO A 272 -14.78 4.26 -5.62
C PRO A 272 -13.33 3.99 -5.25
N MET A 273 -12.41 4.46 -6.10
CA MET A 273 -10.96 4.38 -5.90
C MET A 273 -10.31 5.67 -6.39
N LEU A 274 -9.24 6.10 -5.71
CA LEU A 274 -8.44 7.23 -6.15
C LEU A 274 -6.97 6.81 -6.24
N ILE A 275 -6.20 7.46 -7.11
CA ILE A 275 -4.73 7.39 -7.09
C ILE A 275 -4.16 8.79 -7.30
N MET A 276 -2.98 9.03 -6.74
CA MET A 276 -2.24 10.28 -6.94
C MET A 276 -0.75 9.98 -6.96
N ASP A 277 -0.11 10.40 -8.04
CA ASP A 277 1.34 10.43 -8.20
C ASP A 277 1.78 11.89 -8.23
N LEU A 278 2.86 12.22 -7.51
CA LEU A 278 3.44 13.55 -7.53
C LEU A 278 4.84 13.51 -8.15
N LEU A 279 5.02 14.32 -9.19
CA LEU A 279 6.23 14.45 -10.03
C LEU A 279 6.50 13.25 -10.97
N PRO A 280 7.28 13.45 -12.06
CA PRO A 280 7.46 12.43 -13.09
C PRO A 280 8.09 11.13 -12.62
N HIS A 281 9.02 11.19 -11.66
CA HIS A 281 9.67 9.99 -11.14
C HIS A 281 8.68 9.05 -10.41
N ALA A 282 7.63 9.61 -9.80
CA ALA A 282 6.53 8.82 -9.22
C ALA A 282 5.58 8.22 -10.26
N GLY A 283 5.68 8.62 -11.54
CA GLY A 283 4.81 8.17 -12.62
C GLY A 283 3.78 9.20 -13.08
N ALA A 284 3.79 10.42 -12.52
CA ALA A 284 2.89 11.48 -12.97
C ALA A 284 3.24 11.89 -14.41
N SER A 285 2.27 11.83 -15.33
CA SER A 285 2.47 12.23 -16.73
C SER A 285 2.58 13.75 -16.92
N GLN A 286 2.18 14.52 -15.91
CA GLN A 286 2.20 15.98 -15.88
C GLN A 286 2.58 16.42 -14.47
N ILE A 287 3.35 17.49 -14.33
CA ILE A 287 3.80 17.94 -13.00
C ILE A 287 2.69 18.65 -12.21
N HIS A 288 1.68 19.19 -12.90
CA HIS A 288 0.53 19.83 -12.25
C HIS A 288 -0.15 18.75 -11.39
N PRO A 289 -0.28 18.92 -10.07
CA PRO A 289 -0.83 17.90 -9.19
C PRO A 289 -2.21 17.45 -9.63
N HIS A 290 -2.46 16.15 -9.63
CA HIS A 290 -3.79 15.64 -9.97
C HIS A 290 -4.05 14.30 -9.31
N VAL A 291 -5.30 14.13 -8.92
CA VAL A 291 -5.85 12.86 -8.46
C VAL A 291 -6.60 12.24 -9.63
N HIS A 292 -6.37 10.97 -9.89
CA HIS A 292 -7.25 10.19 -10.74
C HIS A 292 -8.32 9.56 -9.86
N ALA A 293 -9.59 9.68 -10.26
CA ALA A 293 -10.69 8.98 -9.61
C ALA A 293 -11.34 7.98 -10.55
N PHE A 294 -11.67 6.83 -9.99
CA PHE A 294 -12.36 5.73 -10.65
C PHE A 294 -13.61 5.38 -9.86
N LEU A 295 -14.66 4.98 -10.56
CA LEU A 295 -15.84 4.39 -9.95
C LEU A 295 -16.22 3.16 -10.77
N ASP A 296 -16.13 1.98 -10.15
CA ASP A 296 -16.41 0.70 -10.79
C ASP A 296 -17.70 0.04 -10.31
N ARG A 297 -18.29 -0.78 -11.19
CA ARG A 297 -19.56 -1.49 -10.94
C ARG A 297 -19.38 -2.75 -10.12
N ASP A 298 -18.57 -3.66 -10.63
CA ASP A 298 -18.62 -5.06 -10.17
C ASP A 298 -17.67 -5.34 -9.00
N ARG A 299 -16.53 -4.64 -8.94
CA ARG A 299 -15.49 -4.82 -7.92
C ARG A 299 -14.51 -3.66 -7.89
N TYR A 300 -13.68 -3.58 -6.85
CA TYR A 300 -12.46 -2.78 -6.85
C TYR A 300 -11.41 -3.34 -7.82
N GLN A 301 -10.43 -2.53 -8.21
CA GLN A 301 -9.37 -2.91 -9.14
C GLN A 301 -8.16 -3.48 -8.41
N GLY A 302 -7.58 -4.54 -8.99
CA GLY A 302 -6.24 -5.04 -8.69
C GLY A 302 -5.95 -5.22 -7.19
N ALA A 303 -4.93 -4.49 -6.72
CA ALA A 303 -4.43 -4.62 -5.35
C ALA A 303 -5.48 -4.28 -4.27
N ILE A 304 -6.45 -3.41 -4.56
CA ILE A 304 -7.52 -3.07 -3.62
C ILE A 304 -8.47 -4.25 -3.43
N GLU A 305 -8.81 -4.93 -4.53
CA GLU A 305 -9.64 -6.13 -4.46
C GLU A 305 -8.94 -7.28 -3.73
N ASN A 306 -7.61 -7.39 -3.86
CA ASN A 306 -6.84 -8.38 -3.09
C ASN A 306 -6.94 -8.15 -1.57
N TRP A 307 -6.93 -6.88 -1.13
CA TRP A 307 -7.14 -6.55 0.28
C TRP A 307 -8.56 -6.89 0.74
N ARG A 308 -9.58 -6.63 -0.09
CA ARG A 308 -10.97 -7.02 0.20
C ARG A 308 -11.12 -8.53 0.34
N ILE A 309 -10.57 -9.31 -0.60
CA ILE A 309 -10.61 -10.77 -0.57
C ILE A 309 -9.85 -11.30 0.65
N GLY A 310 -8.69 -10.73 0.96
CA GLY A 310 -7.92 -11.07 2.15
C GLY A 310 -8.72 -10.85 3.44
N ALA A 311 -9.38 -9.69 3.55
CA ALA A 311 -10.23 -9.37 4.70
C ALA A 311 -11.42 -10.32 4.84
N GLN A 312 -12.07 -10.70 3.73
CA GLN A 312 -13.15 -11.69 3.73
C GLN A 312 -12.67 -13.03 4.28
N ARG A 313 -11.55 -13.54 3.75
CA ARG A 313 -10.97 -14.83 4.19
C ARG A 313 -10.55 -14.79 5.65
N TYR A 314 -9.97 -13.68 6.10
CA TYR A 314 -9.61 -13.49 7.51
C TYR A 314 -10.82 -13.62 8.42
N SER A 315 -11.92 -12.96 8.08
CA SER A 315 -13.15 -13.01 8.88
C SER A 315 -13.88 -14.36 8.80
N GLU A 316 -13.66 -15.14 7.75
CA GLU A 316 -14.12 -16.53 7.65
C GLU A 316 -13.34 -17.46 8.58
N ASP A 317 -12.01 -17.32 8.62
CA ASP A 317 -11.14 -18.10 9.51
C ASP A 317 -11.28 -17.68 10.99
N PHE A 318 -11.59 -16.39 11.22
CA PHE A 318 -11.79 -15.81 12.54
C PHE A 318 -13.14 -15.10 12.68
N PRO A 319 -14.25 -15.86 12.83
CA PRO A 319 -15.58 -15.29 12.95
C PRO A 319 -15.68 -14.24 14.07
N GLY A 320 -16.27 -13.09 13.75
CA GLY A 320 -16.42 -11.98 14.69
C GLY A 320 -15.22 -11.03 14.76
N ARG A 321 -14.14 -11.30 14.02
CA ARG A 321 -12.99 -10.38 13.88
C ARG A 321 -13.03 -9.61 12.56
N ASN A 322 -12.51 -8.38 12.60
CA ASN A 322 -12.32 -7.53 11.42
C ASN A 322 -10.83 -7.44 11.11
N TYR A 323 -10.43 -7.83 9.89
CA TYR A 323 -9.03 -7.82 9.44
C TYR A 323 -8.33 -6.47 9.65
N PHE A 324 -9.00 -5.37 9.30
CA PHE A 324 -8.44 -4.02 9.41
C PHE A 324 -8.31 -3.56 10.87
N SER A 325 -9.26 -3.93 11.72
CA SER A 325 -9.17 -3.70 13.17
C SER A 325 -7.96 -4.39 13.77
N ASP A 326 -7.74 -5.65 13.43
CA ASP A 326 -6.61 -6.43 13.93
C ASP A 326 -5.28 -5.94 13.34
N LEU A 327 -5.28 -5.56 12.05
CA LEU A 327 -4.12 -4.94 11.40
C LEU A 327 -3.70 -3.66 12.13
N VAL A 328 -4.65 -2.75 12.40
CA VAL A 328 -4.38 -1.51 13.14
C VAL A 328 -3.94 -1.82 14.57
N SER A 329 -4.64 -2.71 15.27
CA SER A 329 -4.33 -3.04 16.68
C SER A 329 -2.92 -3.59 16.84
N VAL A 330 -2.49 -4.46 15.92
CA VAL A 330 -1.12 -4.97 15.86
C VAL A 330 -0.11 -3.84 15.69
N HIS A 331 -0.30 -2.96 14.69
CA HIS A 331 0.67 -1.89 14.44
C HIS A 331 0.69 -0.86 15.58
N SER A 332 -0.46 -0.48 16.13
CA SER A 332 -0.55 0.37 17.32
C SER A 332 0.19 -0.25 18.51
N ALA A 333 0.01 -1.54 18.78
CA ALA A 333 0.71 -2.22 19.89
C ALA A 333 2.24 -2.31 19.69
N LEU A 334 2.72 -2.22 18.44
CA LEU A 334 4.13 -2.10 18.11
C LEU A 334 4.66 -0.66 18.21
N GLY A 335 3.82 0.34 18.52
CA GLY A 335 4.18 1.76 18.43
C GLY A 335 4.26 2.28 16.99
N LEU A 336 3.85 1.48 16.00
CA LEU A 336 3.82 1.80 14.57
C LEU A 336 2.52 2.49 14.13
N GLY A 337 1.79 3.12 15.05
CA GLY A 337 0.50 3.74 14.77
C GLY A 337 0.33 5.11 15.43
N VAL A 338 -0.29 6.06 14.73
CA VAL A 338 -0.68 7.38 15.24
C VAL A 338 -2.15 7.63 14.89
N THR A 339 -2.93 8.05 15.89
CA THR A 339 -4.36 8.34 15.74
C THR A 339 -4.61 9.85 15.61
N TYR A 340 -5.50 10.23 14.70
CA TYR A 340 -6.02 11.60 14.55
C TYR A 340 -7.53 11.55 14.38
N GLY A 341 -8.27 11.98 15.40
CA GLY A 341 -9.73 11.91 15.40
C GLY A 341 -10.24 10.50 15.09
N LYS A 342 -10.97 10.34 13.99
CA LYS A 342 -11.52 9.05 13.52
C LYS A 342 -10.62 8.26 12.57
N ALA A 343 -9.37 8.67 12.38
CA ALA A 343 -8.43 8.04 11.47
C ALA A 343 -7.15 7.61 12.18
N VAL A 344 -6.49 6.59 11.64
CA VAL A 344 -5.21 6.09 12.13
C VAL A 344 -4.23 5.98 10.96
N ALA A 345 -2.98 6.38 11.18
CA ALA A 345 -1.87 6.17 10.26
C ALA A 345 -0.96 5.10 10.86
N ILE A 346 -0.61 4.08 10.07
CA ILE A 346 0.32 3.03 10.48
C ILE A 346 1.52 2.97 9.53
N ALA A 347 2.73 2.82 10.07
CA ALA A 347 3.91 2.48 9.27
C ALA A 347 3.88 0.97 9.00
N SER A 348 3.74 0.59 7.73
CA SER A 348 3.45 -0.79 7.36
C SER A 348 4.61 -1.73 7.69
N LEU A 349 4.34 -2.88 8.32
CA LEU A 349 5.30 -3.99 8.39
C LEU A 349 5.56 -4.65 7.03
N LEU A 350 4.67 -4.42 6.04
CA LEU A 350 4.77 -4.91 4.67
C LEU A 350 4.66 -3.75 3.67
N PRO A 351 5.65 -2.87 3.66
CA PRO A 351 5.62 -1.68 2.84
C PRO A 351 5.74 -2.05 1.35
N LYS A 352 4.89 -1.47 0.47
CA LYS A 352 5.07 -1.62 -1.00
C LYS A 352 6.40 -1.07 -1.49
N ARG A 353 6.82 0.02 -0.86
CA ARG A 353 8.02 0.79 -1.14
C ARG A 353 8.48 1.47 0.13
N ASP A 354 9.67 2.05 0.10
CA ASP A 354 10.24 2.75 1.24
C ASP A 354 9.23 3.76 1.84
N ASN A 355 9.29 3.88 3.16
CA ASN A 355 8.46 4.79 3.94
C ASN A 355 6.94 4.59 3.83
N GLU A 356 6.43 3.40 3.47
CA GLU A 356 4.97 3.22 3.35
C GLU A 356 4.22 3.55 4.64
N VAL A 357 3.25 4.46 4.52
CA VAL A 357 2.24 4.76 5.54
C VAL A 357 0.87 4.37 5.01
N VAL A 358 0.10 3.65 5.82
CA VAL A 358 -1.29 3.32 5.54
C VAL A 358 -2.19 4.12 6.47
N VAL A 359 -3.03 4.98 5.91
CA VAL A 359 -4.05 5.72 6.67
C VAL A 359 -5.39 5.01 6.54
N ILE A 360 -6.09 4.76 7.65
CA ILE A 360 -7.33 3.98 7.71
C ILE A 360 -8.39 4.75 8.51
N SER A 361 -9.65 4.73 8.05
CA SER A 361 -10.83 5.19 8.77
C SER A 361 -12.07 4.41 8.31
N GLU A 362 -13.15 4.39 9.09
CA GLU A 362 -14.39 3.71 8.67
C GLU A 362 -14.97 4.35 7.40
N GLU A 363 -14.86 5.67 7.28
CA GLU A 363 -15.39 6.48 6.17
C GLU A 363 -14.37 7.56 5.74
N PRO A 364 -14.42 8.07 4.50
CA PRO A 364 -13.57 9.16 4.04
C PRO A 364 -14.01 10.51 4.63
N CYS A 365 -13.76 10.69 5.92
CA CYS A 365 -14.12 11.88 6.69
C CYS A 365 -13.00 12.92 6.73
N ASP A 366 -13.30 14.10 7.29
CA ASP A 366 -12.33 15.20 7.45
C ASP A 366 -11.03 14.77 8.16
N ASP A 367 -11.14 13.98 9.22
CA ASP A 367 -9.97 13.53 9.99
C ASP A 367 -9.07 12.63 9.16
N TYR A 368 -9.67 11.78 8.33
CA TYR A 368 -8.96 10.90 7.39
C TYR A 368 -8.17 11.71 6.35
N PHE A 369 -8.80 12.67 5.70
CA PHE A 369 -8.11 13.52 4.73
C PHE A 369 -7.07 14.43 5.37
N LYS A 370 -7.33 14.99 6.56
CA LYS A 370 -6.33 15.78 7.31
C LYS A 370 -5.11 14.93 7.69
N LEU A 371 -5.31 13.70 8.14
CA LEU A 371 -4.21 12.82 8.48
C LEU A 371 -3.35 12.48 7.26
N ILE A 372 -3.96 12.21 6.11
CA ILE A 372 -3.24 12.02 4.84
C ILE A 372 -2.44 13.27 4.45
N TYR A 373 -3.03 14.47 4.60
CA TYR A 373 -2.31 15.73 4.37
C TYR A 373 -1.06 15.82 5.24
N PHE A 374 -1.15 15.50 6.53
CA PHE A 374 0.01 15.50 7.42
C PHE A 374 1.05 14.47 7.01
N VAL A 375 0.64 13.30 6.50
CA VAL A 375 1.56 12.32 5.93
C VAL A 375 2.36 12.90 4.76
N TYR A 376 1.69 13.53 3.80
CA TYR A 376 2.38 14.17 2.69
C TYR A 376 3.30 15.30 3.14
N ARG A 377 2.89 16.12 4.13
CA ARG A 377 3.76 17.19 4.65
C ARG A 377 4.98 16.63 5.37
N ALA A 378 4.87 15.55 6.13
CA ALA A 378 6.03 14.89 6.72
C ALA A 378 7.03 14.44 5.66
N PHE A 379 6.54 13.83 4.58
CA PHE A 379 7.38 13.41 3.47
C PHE A 379 8.09 14.60 2.82
N LEU A 380 7.37 15.69 2.57
CA LEU A 380 7.91 16.86 1.88
C LEU A 380 8.83 17.71 2.76
N ASP A 381 8.47 17.94 4.02
CA ASP A 381 9.08 18.97 4.87
C ASP A 381 10.09 18.38 5.85
N ASP A 382 9.82 17.19 6.39
CA ASP A 382 10.66 16.59 7.43
C ASP A 382 11.62 15.53 6.87
N MET A 383 11.20 14.82 5.82
CA MET A 383 11.96 13.72 5.23
C MET A 383 12.64 14.08 3.91
N GLU A 384 12.34 15.26 3.33
CA GLU A 384 12.82 15.72 2.02
C GLU A 384 12.61 14.66 0.90
N LYS A 385 11.45 13.99 0.92
CA LYS A 385 11.00 13.02 -0.09
C LYS A 385 9.94 13.66 -0.98
N LEU A 386 10.40 14.26 -2.09
CA LEU A 386 9.55 15.10 -2.93
C LEU A 386 8.64 14.32 -3.90
N CYS A 387 9.02 13.09 -4.26
CA CYS A 387 8.20 12.19 -5.07
C CYS A 387 7.46 11.20 -4.18
N TYR A 388 6.17 11.02 -4.40
CA TYR A 388 5.38 10.00 -3.72
C TYR A 388 4.24 9.50 -4.61
N SER A 389 3.77 8.30 -4.30
CA SER A 389 2.60 7.68 -4.93
C SER A 389 1.62 7.27 -3.86
N SER A 390 0.33 7.34 -4.18
CA SER A 390 -0.73 6.95 -3.25
C SER A 390 -1.91 6.33 -3.96
N GLY A 391 -2.51 5.35 -3.28
CA GLY A 391 -3.72 4.67 -3.72
C GLY A 391 -4.75 4.63 -2.60
N TYR A 392 -5.98 4.99 -2.95
CA TYR A 392 -7.11 5.13 -2.05
C TYR A 392 -8.16 4.08 -2.40
N ALA A 393 -8.56 3.30 -1.42
CA ALA A 393 -9.78 2.51 -1.48
C ALA A 393 -10.82 3.20 -0.61
N LEU A 394 -11.97 3.51 -1.20
CA LEU A 394 -13.07 4.14 -0.49
C LEU A 394 -14.19 3.11 -0.28
N PRO A 395 -14.96 3.18 0.83
CA PRO A 395 -16.05 2.27 1.09
C PRO A 395 -17.04 2.25 -0.08
N SER A 396 -17.62 1.08 -0.34
CA SER A 396 -18.64 0.96 -1.38
C SER A 396 -19.79 1.93 -1.12
N LEU A 397 -20.33 2.52 -2.18
CA LEU A 397 -21.51 3.38 -2.10
C LEU A 397 -22.77 2.55 -1.82
N ASP A 398 -22.73 1.25 -2.09
CA ASP A 398 -23.75 0.32 -1.61
C ASP A 398 -23.56 0.05 -0.11
N LYS A 399 -24.56 0.43 0.68
CA LYS A 399 -24.54 0.33 2.14
C LYS A 399 -25.20 -0.94 2.66
N SER A 400 -25.51 -1.92 1.79
CA SER A 400 -26.14 -3.16 2.19
C SER A 400 -25.20 -4.05 3.03
N GLY A 401 -25.49 -4.21 4.32
CA GLY A 401 -24.91 -5.24 5.19
C GLY A 401 -23.55 -4.92 5.85
N PRO A 402 -23.15 -5.72 6.85
CA PRO A 402 -21.81 -5.65 7.45
C PRO A 402 -20.75 -6.05 6.42
N GLY A 403 -19.50 -5.57 6.57
CA GLY A 403 -18.38 -5.98 5.73
C GLY A 403 -17.87 -4.95 4.73
N ARG A 404 -18.32 -3.69 4.76
CA ARG A 404 -17.79 -2.70 3.80
C ARG A 404 -16.28 -2.49 4.00
N LEU A 405 -15.52 -2.34 2.90
CA LEU A 405 -14.13 -1.89 3.01
C LEU A 405 -14.10 -0.57 3.78
N PRO A 406 -13.18 -0.38 4.74
CA PRO A 406 -12.93 0.94 5.30
C PRO A 406 -12.33 1.87 4.24
N ALA A 407 -12.37 3.17 4.49
CA ALA A 407 -11.54 4.10 3.75
C ALA A 407 -10.08 3.85 4.13
N TYR A 408 -9.23 3.54 3.15
CA TYR A 408 -7.80 3.48 3.39
C TYR A 408 -6.99 4.08 2.25
N THR A 409 -5.87 4.71 2.61
CA THR A 409 -4.86 5.19 1.67
C THR A 409 -3.54 4.54 1.99
N ARG A 410 -2.89 3.96 0.98
CA ARG A 410 -1.47 3.58 1.06
C ARG A 410 -0.66 4.67 0.38
N ILE A 411 0.36 5.18 1.07
CA ILE A 411 1.20 6.28 0.59
C ILE A 411 2.64 5.81 0.70
N VAL A 412 3.39 5.92 -0.39
CA VAL A 412 4.80 5.53 -0.46
C VAL A 412 5.65 6.67 -0.97
N THR A 413 6.89 6.76 -0.47
CA THR A 413 7.88 7.63 -1.11
C THR A 413 8.40 6.96 -2.37
N ARG A 414 8.86 7.79 -3.29
CA ARG A 414 9.47 7.37 -4.54
C ARG A 414 10.90 7.90 -4.59
N GLY A 415 11.70 7.39 -5.52
CA GLY A 415 13.10 7.79 -5.68
C GLY A 415 13.30 9.30 -5.91
N ALA A 416 14.56 9.73 -5.79
CA ALA A 416 14.93 11.13 -5.96
C ALA A 416 14.46 11.72 -7.29
N VAL A 417 13.98 12.96 -7.29
CA VAL A 417 13.25 13.59 -8.42
C VAL A 417 14.03 13.57 -9.73
N ALA A 418 15.35 13.74 -9.68
CA ALA A 418 16.23 13.90 -10.83
C ALA A 418 17.00 12.61 -11.19
N THR A 419 16.74 11.49 -10.51
CA THR A 419 17.49 10.27 -10.77
C THR A 419 17.00 9.53 -12.01
N VAL A 420 17.94 9.07 -12.83
CA VAL A 420 17.67 8.20 -13.99
C VAL A 420 17.39 6.75 -13.59
N ARG A 421 17.65 6.37 -12.34
CA ARG A 421 17.48 5.00 -11.87
C ARG A 421 16.00 4.72 -11.60
N SER A 422 15.43 3.76 -12.30
CA SER A 422 14.12 3.23 -11.92
C SER A 422 14.20 2.57 -10.55
N GLU A 423 13.27 2.92 -9.67
CA GLU A 423 13.03 2.22 -8.40
C GLU A 423 12.24 0.93 -8.57
N THR A 424 11.51 0.79 -9.69
CA THR A 424 10.76 -0.42 -10.00
C THR A 424 11.53 -1.29 -10.96
N SER A 425 11.73 -2.53 -10.55
CA SER A 425 12.44 -3.56 -11.29
C SER A 425 11.56 -4.79 -11.47
N SER A 426 12.09 -5.79 -12.16
CA SER A 426 11.45 -7.10 -12.26
C SER A 426 11.14 -7.73 -10.89
N LEU A 427 11.89 -7.37 -9.84
CA LEU A 427 11.64 -7.85 -8.48
C LEU A 427 10.23 -7.48 -8.03
N GLU A 428 9.89 -6.19 -8.05
CA GLU A 428 8.59 -5.73 -7.52
C GLU A 428 7.43 -5.95 -8.49
N LEU A 429 7.72 -6.11 -9.79
CA LEU A 429 6.70 -6.42 -10.78
C LEU A 429 6.26 -7.89 -10.75
N PHE A 430 7.17 -8.82 -10.44
CA PHE A 430 6.93 -10.26 -10.65
C PHE A 430 7.23 -11.15 -9.46
N THR A 431 7.79 -10.61 -8.38
CA THR A 431 8.19 -11.41 -7.21
C THR A 431 7.71 -10.75 -5.90
N SER A 432 8.61 -10.20 -5.11
CA SER A 432 8.35 -9.63 -3.79
C SER A 432 8.50 -8.10 -3.81
N GLN A 433 7.88 -7.46 -2.81
CA GLN A 433 8.20 -6.08 -2.47
C GLN A 433 9.55 -6.04 -1.76
N ASN A 434 10.25 -4.93 -1.89
CA ASN A 434 11.54 -4.70 -1.28
C ASN A 434 11.59 -3.27 -0.78
N ALA A 435 11.52 -3.13 0.54
CA ALA A 435 11.76 -1.87 1.23
C ALA A 435 12.97 -2.02 2.14
N ASN A 436 13.80 -1.00 2.16
CA ASN A 436 15.03 -0.96 2.92
C ASN A 436 14.89 -0.09 4.17
N THR A 437 13.85 0.73 4.28
CA THR A 437 13.61 1.54 5.48
C THR A 437 12.86 0.74 6.54
N ASP A 438 13.39 0.77 7.76
CA ASP A 438 12.73 0.22 8.93
C ASP A 438 11.43 1.02 9.26
N PRO A 439 10.24 0.39 9.33
CA PRO A 439 8.98 1.08 9.61
C PRO A 439 8.96 1.82 10.95
N PHE A 440 9.78 1.39 11.93
CA PHE A 440 9.90 2.12 13.20
C PHE A 440 10.52 3.50 12.99
N ARG A 441 11.53 3.62 12.11
CA ARG A 441 12.14 4.91 11.75
C ARG A 441 11.18 5.81 10.99
N VAL A 442 10.32 5.23 10.15
CA VAL A 442 9.27 5.98 9.45
C VAL A 442 8.33 6.61 10.48
N MET A 443 7.97 5.83 11.49
CA MET A 443 7.03 6.26 12.52
C MET A 443 7.58 7.36 13.43
N ASP A 444 8.90 7.42 13.66
CA ASP A 444 9.52 8.49 14.46
C ASP A 444 9.19 9.91 13.94
N TYR A 445 9.13 10.10 12.61
CA TYR A 445 8.75 11.38 11.99
C TYR A 445 7.29 11.76 12.26
N PHE A 446 6.40 10.78 12.43
CA PHE A 446 4.98 11.04 12.69
C PHE A 446 4.70 11.27 14.17
N HIS A 447 5.50 10.68 15.06
CA HIS A 447 5.46 10.95 16.49
C HIS A 447 6.02 12.34 16.84
N SER A 448 7.02 12.85 16.11
CA SER A 448 7.54 14.22 16.34
C SER A 448 6.54 15.31 15.96
N LEU A 449 5.92 15.20 14.78
CA LEU A 449 4.88 16.13 14.30
C LEU A 449 3.74 16.29 15.30
N ALA A 450 3.39 15.19 15.93
CA ALA A 450 2.30 15.13 16.86
C ALA A 450 2.61 15.77 18.23
N LYS A 451 3.89 15.86 18.60
CA LYS A 451 4.35 16.64 19.77
C LYS A 451 4.33 18.14 19.52
N GLU A 452 4.81 18.59 18.36
CA GLU A 452 4.90 20.02 18.02
C GLU A 452 3.53 20.68 17.85
N SER A 453 2.54 19.90 17.43
CA SER A 453 1.19 20.38 17.18
C SER A 453 0.33 20.60 18.43
N SER A 454 0.78 20.11 19.59
CA SER A 454 0.11 20.31 20.88
C SER A 454 0.07 21.78 21.33
N HIS A 455 0.64 22.71 20.56
CA HIS A 455 0.60 24.16 20.77
C HIS A 455 -0.16 24.94 19.66
N GLY A 456 -0.78 24.26 18.70
CA GLY A 456 -1.65 24.90 17.70
C GLY A 456 -2.31 23.91 16.74
N ASP A 457 -3.63 23.74 16.87
CA ASP A 457 -4.55 23.09 15.91
C ASP A 457 -4.34 21.60 15.52
N LEU A 458 -3.30 20.89 15.96
CA LEU A 458 -3.33 19.42 15.96
C LEU A 458 -3.10 18.81 17.35
N THR A 459 -4.15 18.23 17.91
CA THR A 459 -3.99 17.14 18.88
C THR A 459 -3.81 15.84 18.11
N LEU A 460 -2.63 15.68 17.52
CA LEU A 460 -2.12 14.34 17.26
C LEU A 460 -1.51 13.84 18.57
N SER A 461 -1.75 12.60 18.89
CA SER A 461 -1.45 12.07 20.20
C SER A 461 -0.39 10.98 20.12
N VAL A 462 0.66 11.16 20.91
CA VAL A 462 1.93 10.44 20.81
C VAL A 462 2.23 9.73 22.11
N TYR A 463 2.89 8.59 21.97
CA TYR A 463 3.50 7.83 23.03
C TYR A 463 4.64 8.67 23.65
N ASN A 464 4.51 9.05 24.92
CA ASN A 464 5.58 9.75 25.63
C ASN A 464 6.61 8.73 26.15
N ASP A 465 7.66 8.46 25.37
CA ASP A 465 8.98 8.06 25.91
C ASP A 465 10.19 8.24 24.94
N HIS A 466 10.03 8.97 23.82
CA HIS A 466 11.09 9.15 22.81
C HIS A 466 12.13 10.26 23.12
N SER A 467 12.39 10.62 24.39
CA SER A 467 13.26 11.78 24.69
C SER A 467 14.74 11.60 24.36
N ASP A 468 15.20 10.37 24.09
CA ASP A 468 16.64 10.08 24.07
C ASP A 468 17.23 9.79 22.67
N PHE A 469 16.43 9.81 21.60
CA PHE A 469 16.87 9.38 20.25
C PHE A 469 17.22 10.50 19.27
N LEU A 470 16.96 11.76 19.59
CA LEU A 470 17.13 12.88 18.65
C LEU A 470 18.48 13.61 18.74
N ASN A 471 19.45 13.08 19.49
CA ASN A 471 20.72 13.75 19.75
C ASN A 471 21.95 13.16 19.03
N ASP A 472 21.79 12.48 17.88
CA ASP A 472 22.93 12.21 17.00
C ASP A 472 22.96 13.22 15.83
N PRO A 473 23.89 14.20 15.84
CA PRO A 473 24.01 15.20 14.78
C PRO A 473 24.51 14.65 13.44
N GLU A 474 25.01 13.41 13.37
CA GLU A 474 25.64 12.88 12.15
C GLU A 474 24.66 12.20 11.15
N GLU A 475 23.40 11.94 11.53
CA GLU A 475 22.40 11.31 10.63
C GLU A 475 21.50 12.31 9.86
N ARG A 476 21.77 13.63 9.92
CA ARG A 476 20.99 14.67 9.20
C ARG A 476 21.56 15.08 7.82
N LEU A 477 22.37 14.24 7.16
CA LEU A 477 23.04 14.56 5.86
C LEU A 477 22.91 13.51 4.75
#